data_AF-A0A4U5ZQP5-F1
#
_entry.id   AF-A0A4U5ZQP5-F1
#
_cell.length_a   1.000
_cell.length_b   1.000
_cell.length_c   1.000
_cell.angle_alpha   90.00
_cell.angle_beta   90.00
_cell.angle_gamma   90.00
#
_symmetry.space_group_name_H-M   'P 1'
#
loop_
_entity.id
_entity.type
_entity.pdbx_description
1 polymer ?
#
loop_
_entity_poly.entity_id
_entity_poly.type
_entity_poly.pdbx_seq_one_letter_code
_entity_poly.pdbx_strand_id
1 'polypeptide(L)'
;MPRPSIEYPDAMRLVVELSSLYVACDDCGHSRTLKLQNLRQAATLGVHNYMQLCRKIRCSECPKRPPSFRNLTIRPTWISDGALQTVA
;
A
#
# COMPACT_ATOMS: atom_id res chain seq x y z
N MET A 1 23.90 11.38 -2.62
CA MET A 1 24.10 10.14 -3.40
C MET A 1 22.76 9.46 -3.58
N PRO A 2 22.23 9.32 -4.81
CA PRO A 2 21.06 8.49 -5.05
C PRO A 2 21.48 7.03 -4.80
N ARG A 3 20.83 6.37 -3.84
CA ARG A 3 21.05 4.93 -3.61
C ARG A 3 20.54 4.19 -4.85
N PRO A 4 21.28 3.20 -5.37
CA PRO A 4 20.77 2.37 -6.45
C PRO A 4 19.44 1.75 -6.00
N SER A 5 18.41 1.91 -6.83
CA SER A 5 17.12 1.27 -6.63
C SER A 5 17.31 -0.23 -6.79
N ILE A 6 17.41 -0.93 -5.66
CA ILE A 6 17.39 -2.39 -5.66
C ILE A 6 16.00 -2.80 -6.16
N GLU A 7 15.93 -3.45 -7.31
CA GLU A 7 14.70 -4.01 -7.85
C GLU A 7 14.30 -5.22 -7.01
N TYR A 8 13.55 -4.96 -5.96
CA TYR A 8 12.84 -6.00 -5.23
C TYR A 8 11.54 -6.31 -5.98
N PRO A 9 11.05 -7.57 -5.95
CA PRO A 9 9.64 -7.84 -6.21
C PRO A 9 8.80 -6.88 -5.35
N ASP A 10 7.76 -6.26 -5.91
CA ASP A 10 6.95 -5.24 -5.21
C ASP A 10 6.49 -5.69 -3.81
N ALA A 11 6.24 -6.98 -3.62
CA ALA A 11 5.91 -7.60 -2.34
C ALA A 11 6.97 -7.39 -1.23
N MET A 12 8.24 -7.31 -1.61
CA MET A 12 9.39 -7.17 -0.69
C MET A 12 9.85 -5.71 -0.52
N ARG A 13 9.36 -4.77 -1.35
CA ARG A 13 9.69 -3.35 -1.22
C ARG A 13 9.25 -2.79 0.13
N LEU A 14 10.05 -1.88 0.66
CA LEU A 14 9.81 -1.32 1.99
C LEU A 14 8.66 -0.32 1.95
N VAL A 15 7.90 -0.25 3.05
CA VAL A 15 6.79 0.70 3.17
C VAL A 15 7.26 2.15 3.12
N VAL A 16 8.51 2.43 3.50
CA VAL A 16 9.11 3.78 3.42
C VAL A 16 9.40 4.23 1.99
N GLU A 17 9.40 3.31 1.02
CA GLU A 17 9.56 3.62 -0.40
C GLU A 17 8.23 3.95 -1.10
N LEU A 18 7.10 3.79 -0.40
CA LEU A 18 5.79 4.19 -0.91
C LEU A 18 5.58 5.68 -0.74
N SER A 19 5.20 6.36 -1.83
CA SER A 19 4.68 7.72 -1.80
C SER A 19 3.26 7.72 -1.25
N SER A 20 2.43 6.83 -1.77
CA SER A 20 1.06 6.61 -1.30
C SER A 20 0.58 5.20 -1.60
N LEU A 21 -0.51 4.80 -0.97
CA LEU A 21 -1.18 3.54 -1.21
C LEU A 21 -2.69 3.76 -1.36
N TYR A 22 -3.22 3.47 -2.53
CA TYR A 22 -4.65 3.47 -2.78
C TYR A 22 -5.27 2.14 -2.35
N VAL A 23 -6.38 2.20 -1.62
CA VAL A 23 -7.15 1.04 -1.19
C VAL A 23 -8.61 1.29 -1.50
N ALA A 24 -9.24 0.41 -2.27
CA ALA A 24 -10.68 0.40 -2.50
C ALA A 24 -11.26 -0.94 -2.05
N CYS A 25 -12.44 -0.92 -1.46
CA CYS A 25 -13.19 -2.11 -1.10
C CYS A 25 -14.24 -2.39 -2.17
N ASP A 26 -14.14 -3.55 -2.81
CA ASP A 26 -15.04 -3.93 -3.89
C ASP A 26 -16.44 -4.30 -3.37
N ASP A 27 -16.56 -4.65 -2.08
CA ASP A 27 -17.84 -4.97 -1.43
C ASP A 27 -18.71 -3.73 -1.12
N CYS A 28 -18.12 -2.63 -0.64
CA CYS A 28 -18.88 -1.44 -0.20
C CYS A 28 -18.60 -0.18 -1.04
N GLY A 29 -17.67 -0.24 -1.98
CA GLY A 29 -17.26 0.89 -2.81
C GLY A 29 -16.43 1.95 -2.10
N HIS A 30 -16.19 1.83 -0.78
CA HIS A 30 -15.39 2.80 -0.06
C HIS A 30 -13.92 2.72 -0.49
N SER A 31 -13.32 3.87 -0.74
CA SER A 31 -11.92 3.99 -1.09
C SER A 31 -11.21 5.03 -0.21
N ARG A 32 -9.92 4.82 0.00
CA ARG A 32 -9.05 5.75 0.72
C ARG A 32 -7.63 5.66 0.21
N THR A 33 -6.90 6.76 0.38
CA THR A 33 -5.47 6.83 0.05
C THR A 33 -4.65 7.02 1.32
N LEU A 34 -3.78 6.06 1.62
CA LEU A 34 -2.81 6.17 2.70
C LEU A 34 -1.57 6.90 2.19
N LYS A 35 -1.33 8.10 2.72
CA LYS A 35 -0.13 8.89 2.41
C LYS A 35 1.06 8.44 3.26
N LEU A 36 2.26 8.86 2.89
CA LEU A 36 3.53 8.55 3.59
C LEU A 36 3.45 8.69 5.12
N GLN A 37 2.75 9.69 5.65
CA GLN A 37 2.59 9.88 7.11
C GLN A 37 1.90 8.68 7.79
N ASN A 38 0.80 8.19 7.20
CA ASN A 38 0.06 7.01 7.68
C ASN A 38 0.92 5.74 7.54
N LEU A 39 1.68 5.65 6.45
CA LEU A 39 2.57 4.52 6.17
C LEU A 39 3.75 4.46 7.15
N ARG A 40 4.30 5.61 7.57
CA ARG A 40 5.32 5.68 8.64
C ARG A 40 4.78 5.22 9.99
N GLN A 41 3.54 5.58 10.34
CA GLN A 41 2.90 5.06 11.54
C GLN A 41 2.74 3.53 11.46
N ALA A 42 2.35 2.97 10.32
CA ALA A 42 2.29 1.52 10.13
C ALA A 42 3.66 0.85 10.32
N ALA A 43 4.75 1.49 9.89
CA ALA A 43 6.12 1.00 10.11
C ALA A 43 6.51 0.95 11.60
N THR A 44 6.07 1.90 12.41
CA THR A 44 6.26 1.85 13.88
C THR A 44 5.50 0.70 14.54
N LEU A 45 4.46 0.18 13.89
CA LEU A 45 3.65 -0.96 14.34
C LEU A 45 4.15 -2.31 13.77
N GLY A 46 5.39 -2.36 13.30
CA GLY A 46 6.06 -3.56 12.79
C GLY A 46 5.68 -3.96 11.36
N VAL A 47 5.18 -3.02 10.55
CA VAL A 47 4.86 -3.25 9.12
C VAL A 47 5.96 -2.66 8.24
N HIS A 48 6.91 -3.48 7.83
CA HIS A 48 8.13 -3.00 7.19
C HIS A 48 8.12 -3.13 5.67
N ASN A 49 7.37 -4.08 5.11
CA ASN A 49 7.26 -4.28 3.66
C ASN A 49 5.80 -4.30 3.16
N TYR A 50 5.65 -4.15 1.85
CA TYR A 50 4.36 -4.08 1.18
C TYR A 50 3.49 -5.31 1.40
N MET A 51 4.06 -6.52 1.37
CA MET A 51 3.31 -7.75 1.63
C MET A 51 2.69 -7.76 3.04
N GLN A 52 3.46 -7.36 4.07
CA GLN A 52 2.95 -7.24 5.44
C GLN A 52 1.84 -6.20 5.53
N LEU A 53 1.96 -5.09 4.79
CA LEU A 53 0.96 -4.04 4.75
C LEU A 53 -0.35 -4.55 4.13
N CYS A 54 -0.30 -5.20 2.98
CA CYS A 54 -1.47 -5.80 2.32
C CYS A 54 -2.20 -6.79 3.23
N ARG A 55 -1.46 -7.60 4.00
CA ARG A 55 -2.06 -8.54 4.96
C ARG A 55 -2.80 -7.87 6.13
N LYS A 56 -2.44 -6.65 6.50
CA LYS A 56 -3.06 -5.91 7.62
C LYS A 56 -4.16 -4.93 7.20
N ILE A 57 -4.20 -4.51 5.93
CA ILE A 57 -5.21 -3.55 5.46
C ILE A 57 -6.62 -4.16 5.51
N ARG A 58 -7.57 -3.40 6.06
CA ARG A 58 -9.00 -3.73 6.12
C ARG A 58 -9.84 -2.51 5.74
N CYS A 59 -11.01 -2.72 5.16
CA CYS A 59 -12.00 -1.65 4.99
C CYS A 59 -12.46 -1.14 6.38
N SER A 60 -12.56 0.18 6.56
CA SER A 60 -13.08 0.80 7.79
C SER A 60 -14.60 0.85 7.86
N GLU A 61 -15.27 0.91 6.70
CA GLU A 61 -16.72 1.11 6.61
C GLU A 61 -17.51 -0.21 6.63
N CYS A 62 -16.90 -1.30 6.14
CA CYS A 62 -17.56 -2.59 6.15
C CYS A 62 -17.86 -3.01 7.60
N PRO A 63 -19.10 -3.44 7.90
CA PRO A 63 -19.40 -4.00 9.22
C PRO A 63 -18.50 -5.21 9.47
N LYS A 64 -17.99 -5.32 10.70
CA LYS A 64 -17.16 -6.45 11.15
C LYS A 64 -18.02 -7.72 11.25
N ARG A 65 -18.39 -8.29 10.11
CA ARG A 65 -19.14 -9.53 9.97
C ARG A 65 -18.26 -10.58 9.28
N PRO A 66 -18.32 -11.85 9.68
CA PRO A 66 -17.69 -12.92 8.91
C PRO A 66 -18.28 -12.96 7.49
N PRO A 67 -17.48 -13.19 6.44
CA PRO A 67 -16.02 -13.33 6.45
C PRO A 67 -15.30 -12.00 6.67
N SER A 68 -14.23 -12.04 7.48
CA SER A 68 -13.37 -10.88 7.77
C SER A 68 -12.49 -10.45 6.59
N PHE A 69 -12.43 -11.28 5.54
CA PHE A 69 -11.72 -11.02 4.31
C PHE A 69 -12.69 -10.46 3.29
N ARG A 70 -12.41 -9.23 2.86
CA ARG A 70 -13.14 -8.51 1.82
C ARG A 70 -12.25 -8.39 0.61
N ASN A 71 -12.87 -8.27 -0.55
CA ASN A 71 -12.10 -8.02 -1.76
C ASN A 71 -11.66 -6.55 -1.73
N LEU A 72 -10.34 -6.38 -1.67
CA LEU A 72 -9.70 -5.08 -1.63
C LEU A 72 -8.81 -4.93 -2.85
N THR A 73 -9.10 -3.91 -3.64
CA THR A 73 -8.18 -3.42 -4.66
C THR A 73 -7.13 -2.55 -3.98
N ILE A 74 -5.88 -3.01 -3.97
CA ILE A 74 -4.74 -2.29 -3.37
C ILE A 74 -3.77 -1.91 -4.48
N ARG A 75 -3.46 -0.62 -4.63
CA ARG A 75 -2.54 -0.09 -5.66
C ARG A 75 -1.45 0.78 -5.03
N PRO A 76 -0.18 0.34 -5.05
CA PRO A 76 0.93 1.12 -4.52
C PRO A 76 1.35 2.22 -5.50
N THR A 77 1.86 3.32 -4.96
CA THR A 77 2.58 4.35 -5.72
C THR A 77 3.94 4.54 -5.07
N TRP A 78 5.01 4.20 -5.79
CA TRP A 78 6.38 4.22 -5.28
C TRP A 78 7.05 5.58 -5.50
N ILE A 79 7.96 5.97 -4.59
CA ILE A 79 8.71 7.24 -4.70
C ILE A 79 9.64 7.23 -5.93
N SER A 80 10.18 6.07 -6.30
CA SER A 80 11.09 5.92 -7.45
C SER A 80 10.42 5.88 -8.83
N ASP A 81 9.09 5.83 -8.92
CA ASP A 81 8.39 5.73 -10.21
C ASP A 81 8.33 7.07 -10.98
N GLY A 82 8.87 8.14 -10.41
CA GLY A 82 8.90 9.49 -10.99
C GLY A 82 9.76 9.68 -12.25
N ALA A 83 10.21 8.62 -12.91
CA ALA A 83 11.00 8.72 -14.15
C ALA A 83 10.69 7.65 -15.21
N LEU A 84 9.58 6.90 -15.10
CA LEU A 84 9.11 6.00 -16.15
C LEU A 84 7.62 6.20 -16.41
N GLN A 85 7.23 7.45 -16.70
CA GLN A 85 6.07 7.68 -17.55
C GLN A 85 6.46 7.28 -18.98
N THR A 86 6.30 6.00 -19.31
CA THR A 86 6.16 5.58 -20.71
C THR A 86 4.66 5.56 -21.01
N VAL A 87 4.18 6.61 -21.66
CA VAL A 87 2.97 6.59 -22.49
C VAL A 87 3.44 7.11 -23.86
N ALA A 88 3.73 6.18 -24.78
CA ALA A 88 2.80 5.65 -25.80
C ALA A 88 2.61 6.66 -26.94
#